data_AF-A0A5M6IVN9-F1
#
_entry.id   AF-A0A5M6IVN9-F1
#
_cell.length_a   1.000
_cell.length_b   1.000
_cell.length_c   1.000
_cell.angle_alpha   90.00
_cell.angle_beta   90.00
_cell.angle_gamma   90.00
#
_symmetry.space_group_name_H-M   'P 1'
#
loop_
_entity.id
_entity.type
_entity.pdbx_description
1 polymer ?
#
loop_
_entity_poly.entity_id
_entity_poly.type
_entity_poly.pdbx_seq_one_letter_code
_entity_poly.pdbx_strand_id
1 'polypeptide(L)'
;MPAPHPACPAGWHVHDIVPHLQMRVVRDMPGLSPALEAEIDRLWAAAQRRMDGRLFNGRVFSADAIAPDHLTGHWTEFRRIVAQMDQPGLFEALRLRPLAVNGILLGPDGVVLGQRPADAVYQPGQWQAPPAGSVDIRSARPDGSVDVLAALFAELREEVGLPADAVHDPRLLGIVEHAGSHVLDLGIALRTRLRAAEIRAAHAAAGDGEYRSLAVIPPADLPGFLAQAGSALAVQTPLFLARMGLLRRGTGTG
;
A
#
# COMPACT_ATOMS: atom_id res chain seq x y z
N MET A 1 -16.48 -24.39 -13.73
CA MET A 1 -16.23 -23.84 -12.37
C MET A 1 -14.89 -23.12 -12.38
N PRO A 2 -14.77 -21.89 -11.85
CA PRO A 2 -13.49 -21.19 -11.81
C PRO A 2 -12.58 -21.79 -10.73
N ALA A 3 -11.32 -22.08 -11.09
CA ALA A 3 -10.28 -22.56 -10.19
C ALA A 3 -9.80 -21.46 -9.22
N PRO A 4 -9.26 -21.81 -8.02
CA PRO A 4 -9.05 -20.87 -6.94
C PRO A 4 -7.97 -19.81 -7.25
N HIS A 5 -8.20 -18.60 -6.74
CA HIS A 5 -7.19 -17.55 -6.61
C HIS A 5 -6.03 -18.03 -5.72
N PRO A 6 -4.81 -17.45 -5.80
CA PRO A 6 -3.80 -17.74 -4.79
C PRO A 6 -4.44 -17.57 -3.42
N ALA A 7 -4.32 -18.60 -2.58
CA ALA A 7 -4.91 -18.57 -1.25
C ALA A 7 -4.35 -17.34 -0.52
N CYS A 8 -5.24 -16.55 0.08
CA CYS A 8 -4.82 -15.46 0.94
C CYS A 8 -3.97 -16.06 2.06
N PRO A 9 -2.72 -15.60 2.28
CA PRO A 9 -1.88 -16.16 3.33
C PRO A 9 -2.54 -16.08 4.70
N ALA A 10 -2.17 -17.00 5.60
CA ALA A 10 -2.70 -16.98 6.96
C ALA A 10 -2.43 -15.61 7.62
N GLY A 11 -3.44 -15.07 8.32
CA GLY A 11 -3.35 -13.74 8.91
C GLY A 11 -3.58 -12.58 7.94
N TRP A 12 -4.07 -12.85 6.73
CA TRP A 12 -4.48 -11.81 5.79
C TRP A 12 -5.94 -12.01 5.37
N HIS A 13 -6.65 -10.91 5.21
CA HIS A 13 -8.02 -10.89 4.73
C HIS A 13 -8.10 -10.07 3.44
N VAL A 14 -9.02 -10.42 2.54
CA VAL A 14 -9.28 -9.59 1.37
C VAL A 14 -10.72 -9.14 1.32
N HIS A 15 -10.92 -7.83 1.26
CA HIS A 15 -12.18 -7.19 0.99
C HIS A 15 -12.31 -6.98 -0.53
N ASP A 16 -13.30 -7.65 -1.13
CA ASP A 16 -13.64 -7.41 -2.53
C ASP A 16 -14.42 -6.09 -2.65
N ILE A 17 -14.06 -5.30 -3.66
CA ILE A 17 -14.63 -3.97 -3.91
C ILE A 17 -15.06 -3.84 -5.36
N VAL A 18 -16.00 -2.93 -5.61
CA VAL A 18 -16.46 -2.56 -6.94
C VAL A 18 -15.53 -1.51 -7.58
N PRO A 19 -15.51 -1.37 -8.91
CA PRO A 19 -14.64 -0.40 -9.60
C PRO A 19 -14.84 1.07 -9.20
N HIS A 20 -16.01 1.41 -8.65
CA HIS A 20 -16.41 2.78 -8.28
C HIS A 20 -16.51 2.95 -6.77
N LEU A 21 -15.61 2.34 -6.00
CA LEU A 21 -15.54 2.46 -4.54
C LEU A 21 -15.60 3.93 -4.11
N GLN A 22 -16.57 4.27 -3.27
CA GLN A 22 -16.71 5.60 -2.70
C GLN A 22 -15.98 5.67 -1.36
N MET A 23 -15.17 6.71 -1.18
CA MET A 23 -14.41 6.89 0.06
C MET A 23 -14.74 8.19 0.73
N ARG A 24 -15.09 8.14 2.02
CA ARG A 24 -15.57 9.31 2.77
C ARG A 24 -15.07 9.35 4.20
N VAL A 25 -14.78 10.55 4.65
CA VAL A 25 -14.58 10.88 6.05
C VAL A 25 -15.94 11.20 6.66
N VAL A 26 -16.33 10.45 7.68
CA VAL A 26 -17.70 10.53 8.26
C VAL A 26 -17.73 10.98 9.71
N ARG A 27 -16.55 11.11 10.33
CA ARG A 27 -16.40 11.58 11.72
C ARG A 27 -15.02 12.17 11.96
N ASP A 28 -14.90 12.93 13.02
CA ASP A 28 -13.63 13.44 13.52
C ASP A 28 -12.78 12.34 14.17
N MET A 29 -11.49 12.65 14.35
CA MET A 29 -10.57 11.79 15.07
C MET A 29 -11.07 11.55 16.51
N PRO A 30 -11.20 10.30 16.96
CA PRO A 30 -11.63 10.00 18.32
C PRO A 30 -10.68 10.58 19.38
N GLY A 31 -11.26 11.17 20.42
CA GLY A 31 -10.53 11.55 21.63
C GLY A 31 -10.02 10.31 22.38
N LEU A 32 -8.87 10.45 23.05
CA LEU A 32 -8.25 9.39 23.84
C LEU A 32 -8.28 9.74 25.33
N SER A 33 -8.23 8.71 26.18
CA SER A 33 -7.99 8.93 27.61
C SER A 33 -6.56 9.44 27.84
N PRO A 34 -6.31 10.23 28.90
CA PRO A 34 -4.96 10.72 29.20
C PRO A 34 -3.92 9.60 29.36
N ALA A 35 -4.31 8.44 29.89
CA ALA A 35 -3.42 7.30 30.06
C ALA A 35 -3.01 6.68 28.72
N LEU A 36 -3.96 6.53 27.79
CA LEU A 36 -3.69 6.00 26.46
C LEU A 36 -2.86 6.99 25.62
N GLU A 37 -3.13 8.28 25.76
CA GLU A 37 -2.35 9.36 25.14
C GLU A 37 -0.87 9.30 25.57
N ALA A 38 -0.62 9.17 26.89
CA ALA A 38 0.73 9.05 27.43
C ALA A 38 1.47 7.78 26.96
N GLU A 39 0.76 6.65 26.81
CA GLU A 39 1.35 5.42 26.28
C GLU A 39 1.74 5.57 24.80
N ILE A 40 0.90 6.22 23.99
CA ILE A 40 1.20 6.52 22.59
C ILE A 40 2.41 7.44 22.49
N ASP A 41 2.52 8.46 23.33
CA ASP A 41 3.68 9.35 23.36
C ASP A 41 4.97 8.60 23.72
N ARG A 42 4.90 7.68 24.70
CA ARG A 42 6.03 6.82 25.07
C ARG A 42 6.48 5.94 23.90
N LEU A 43 5.55 5.31 23.20
CA LEU A 43 5.81 4.46 22.02
C LEU A 43 6.34 5.27 20.84
N TRP A 44 5.77 6.45 20.59
CA TRP A 44 6.24 7.36 19.55
C TRP A 44 7.66 7.85 19.82
N ALA A 45 7.98 8.24 21.05
CA ALA A 45 9.34 8.63 21.42
C ALA A 45 10.34 7.48 21.24
N ALA A 46 9.94 6.23 21.54
CA ALA A 46 10.76 5.06 21.27
C ALA A 46 10.97 4.84 19.76
N ALA A 47 9.90 4.95 18.96
CA ALA A 47 9.99 4.85 17.51
C ALA A 47 10.88 5.94 16.92
N GLN A 48 10.74 7.20 17.36
CA GLN A 48 11.60 8.30 16.93
C GLN A 48 13.07 8.03 17.24
N ARG A 49 13.41 7.49 18.42
CA ARG A 49 14.80 7.12 18.74
C ARG A 49 15.33 6.03 17.82
N ARG A 50 14.54 5.00 17.51
CA ARG A 50 14.94 3.96 16.54
C ARG A 50 15.18 4.55 15.15
N MET A 51 14.45 5.61 14.81
CA MET A 51 14.48 6.23 13.49
C MET A 51 15.34 7.48 13.35
N ASP A 52 16.12 7.79 14.38
CA ASP A 52 16.95 8.98 14.44
C ASP A 52 16.16 10.27 14.17
N GLY A 53 14.95 10.35 14.73
CA GLY A 53 14.06 11.51 14.63
C GLY A 53 13.38 11.72 13.27
N ARG A 54 13.57 10.82 12.30
CA ARG A 54 13.07 10.98 10.92
C ARG A 54 11.56 10.75 10.74
N LEU A 55 10.84 10.28 11.75
CA LEU A 55 9.40 10.04 11.59
C LEU A 55 8.62 11.35 11.67
N PHE A 56 7.67 11.51 10.75
CA PHE A 56 6.74 12.63 10.71
C PHE A 56 5.36 12.20 11.21
N ASN A 57 4.77 12.95 12.14
CA ASN A 57 3.43 12.66 12.67
C ASN A 57 2.33 13.30 11.80
N GLY A 58 2.20 12.84 10.56
CA GLY A 58 1.15 13.27 9.65
C GLY A 58 -0.23 12.73 10.01
N ARG A 59 -1.26 13.18 9.29
CA ARG A 59 -2.61 12.63 9.39
C ARG A 59 -2.90 11.69 8.23
N VAL A 60 -3.34 10.48 8.54
CA VAL A 60 -3.67 9.45 7.56
C VAL A 60 -5.07 8.89 7.78
N PHE A 61 -5.66 8.32 6.74
CA PHE A 61 -7.00 7.77 6.77
C PHE A 61 -7.01 6.44 7.53
N SER A 62 -7.94 6.31 8.47
CA SER A 62 -8.25 5.04 9.13
C SER A 62 -9.68 4.64 8.80
N ALA A 63 -9.86 3.42 8.31
CA ALA A 63 -11.17 2.89 7.99
C ALA A 63 -11.95 2.50 9.24
N ASP A 64 -13.23 2.87 9.28
CA ASP A 64 -14.19 2.47 10.29
C ASP A 64 -15.11 1.34 9.79
N ALA A 65 -15.57 1.46 8.54
CA ALA A 65 -16.41 0.47 7.88
C ALA A 65 -15.96 0.24 6.43
N ILE A 66 -15.89 -1.03 6.05
CA ILE A 66 -15.49 -1.49 4.72
C ILE A 66 -16.65 -2.27 4.12
N ALA A 67 -17.14 -1.82 2.98
CA ALA A 67 -18.13 -2.50 2.17
C ALA A 67 -17.67 -2.53 0.70
N PRO A 68 -18.29 -3.36 -0.17
CA PRO A 68 -17.84 -3.47 -1.55
C PRO A 68 -17.89 -2.16 -2.34
N ASP A 69 -18.85 -1.29 -2.05
CA ASP A 69 -19.08 -0.03 -2.78
C ASP A 69 -18.70 1.23 -1.99
N HIS A 70 -18.43 1.12 -0.68
CA HIS A 70 -18.00 2.25 0.14
C HIS A 70 -17.00 1.89 1.23
N LEU A 71 -16.11 2.86 1.51
CA LEU A 71 -15.16 2.84 2.61
C LEU A 71 -15.32 4.15 3.40
N THR A 72 -15.76 4.04 4.64
CA THR A 72 -15.91 5.21 5.52
C THR A 72 -14.90 5.19 6.64
N GLY A 73 -14.44 6.37 7.06
CA GLY A 73 -13.42 6.45 8.08
C GLY A 73 -13.26 7.85 8.67
N HIS A 74 -12.09 8.04 9.27
CA HIS A 74 -11.65 9.31 9.86
C HIS A 74 -10.16 9.51 9.64
N TRP A 75 -9.72 10.76 9.75
CA TRP A 75 -8.29 11.07 9.81
C TRP A 75 -7.75 10.79 11.21
N THR A 76 -6.63 10.10 11.31
CA THR A 76 -5.92 9.82 12.57
C THR A 76 -4.46 10.25 12.46
N GLU A 77 -3.79 10.37 13.59
CA GLU A 77 -2.36 10.70 13.63
C GLU A 77 -1.49 9.46 13.43
N PHE A 78 -0.43 9.59 12.63
CA PHE A 78 0.49 8.50 12.31
C PHE A 78 1.15 7.88 13.55
N ARG A 79 1.42 8.67 14.60
CA ARG A 79 1.96 8.14 15.86
C ARG A 79 1.05 7.10 16.53
N ARG A 80 -0.28 7.23 16.38
CA ARG A 80 -1.25 6.27 16.95
C ARG A 80 -1.19 4.94 16.21
N ILE A 81 -0.93 4.99 14.91
CA ILE A 81 -0.72 3.80 14.06
C ILE A 81 0.59 3.12 14.44
N VAL A 82 1.68 3.89 14.56
CA VAL A 82 2.97 3.34 15.00
C VAL A 82 2.85 2.67 16.36
N ALA A 83 2.14 3.29 17.30
CA ALA A 83 1.85 2.69 18.60
C ALA A 83 1.09 1.35 18.47
N GLN A 84 0.01 1.30 17.67
CA GLN A 84 -0.74 0.06 17.44
C GLN A 84 0.07 -1.01 16.72
N MET A 85 0.94 -0.64 15.78
CA MET A 85 1.82 -1.58 15.09
C MET A 85 2.89 -2.18 16.02
N ASP A 86 3.42 -1.38 16.95
CA ASP A 86 4.39 -1.83 17.96
C ASP A 86 3.72 -2.67 19.05
N GLN A 87 2.47 -2.31 19.42
CA GLN A 87 1.64 -3.01 20.40
C GLN A 87 0.26 -3.35 19.82
N PRO A 88 0.10 -4.51 19.14
CA PRO A 88 -1.16 -4.92 18.51
C PRO A 88 -2.38 -4.94 19.45
N GLY A 89 -2.16 -5.18 20.75
CA GLY A 89 -3.22 -5.14 21.77
C GLY A 89 -3.92 -3.79 21.91
N LEU A 90 -3.30 -2.68 21.44
CA LEU A 90 -3.94 -1.37 21.42
C LEU A 90 -5.09 -1.27 20.42
N PHE A 91 -5.25 -2.24 19.50
CA PHE A 91 -6.35 -2.26 18.55
C PHE A 91 -7.73 -2.25 19.24
N GLU A 92 -7.88 -2.90 20.40
CA GLU A 92 -9.15 -2.91 21.15
C GLU A 92 -9.62 -1.49 21.50
N ALA A 93 -8.67 -0.61 21.85
CA ALA A 93 -8.95 0.77 22.26
C ALA A 93 -8.93 1.74 21.07
N LEU A 94 -7.97 1.58 20.14
CA LEU A 94 -7.74 2.52 19.05
C LEU A 94 -8.56 2.19 17.79
N ARG A 95 -8.76 0.90 17.51
CA ARG A 95 -9.47 0.35 16.35
C ARG A 95 -9.00 0.96 15.02
N LEU A 96 -7.72 1.22 14.89
CA LEU A 96 -7.18 1.86 13.70
C LEU A 96 -6.99 0.83 12.60
N ARG A 97 -7.42 1.18 11.40
CA ARG A 97 -7.25 0.38 10.18
C ARG A 97 -6.70 1.30 9.10
N PRO A 98 -5.41 1.69 9.21
CA PRO A 98 -4.84 2.69 8.34
C PRO A 98 -4.81 2.21 6.90
N LEU A 99 -5.14 3.10 5.95
CA LEU A 99 -5.17 2.77 4.53
C LEU A 99 -3.93 3.27 3.80
N ALA A 100 -3.31 2.37 3.06
CA ALA A 100 -2.31 2.64 2.03
C ALA A 100 -2.88 2.32 0.64
N VAL A 101 -2.38 3.02 -0.37
CA VAL A 101 -2.57 2.68 -1.79
C VAL A 101 -1.34 1.95 -2.30
N ASN A 102 -1.53 0.96 -3.16
CA ASN A 102 -0.46 0.18 -3.79
C ASN A 102 -0.76 0.06 -5.28
N GLY A 103 0.16 0.55 -6.11
CA GLY A 103 0.07 0.58 -7.55
C GLY A 103 0.70 -0.66 -8.18
N ILE A 104 0.00 -1.32 -9.10
CA ILE A 104 0.61 -2.30 -9.99
C ILE A 104 0.78 -1.64 -11.36
N LEU A 105 1.96 -1.11 -11.62
CA LEU A 105 2.29 -0.48 -12.89
C LEU A 105 2.70 -1.52 -13.94
N LEU A 106 1.91 -1.65 -15.00
CA LEU A 106 2.15 -2.56 -16.12
C LEU A 106 2.49 -1.78 -17.40
N GLY A 107 3.69 -1.98 -17.92
CA GLY A 107 4.15 -1.49 -19.21
C GLY A 107 4.25 -2.60 -20.28
N PRO A 108 4.70 -2.26 -21.50
CA PRO A 108 4.95 -3.23 -22.58
C PRO A 108 6.00 -4.29 -22.21
N ASP A 109 6.99 -3.94 -21.39
CA ASP A 109 8.09 -4.84 -21.03
C ASP A 109 7.80 -5.67 -19.76
N GLY A 110 6.73 -5.35 -19.01
CA GLY A 110 6.36 -6.07 -17.81
C GLY A 110 5.84 -5.23 -16.65
N VAL A 111 5.78 -5.85 -15.48
CA VAL A 111 5.34 -5.20 -14.24
C VAL A 111 6.52 -4.56 -13.53
N VAL A 112 6.32 -3.35 -13.03
CA VAL A 112 7.31 -2.65 -12.22
C VAL A 112 7.23 -3.14 -10.77
N LEU A 113 8.38 -3.52 -10.21
CA LEU A 113 8.56 -3.82 -8.79
C LEU A 113 9.77 -3.02 -8.28
N GLY A 114 9.63 -2.40 -7.12
CA GLY A 114 10.67 -1.59 -6.47
C GLY A 114 11.29 -2.35 -5.31
N GLN A 115 12.62 -2.31 -5.21
CA GLN A 115 13.34 -2.83 -4.06
C GLN A 115 13.69 -1.68 -3.11
N ARG A 116 13.23 -1.78 -1.87
CA ARG A 116 13.56 -0.82 -0.81
C ARG A 116 15.06 -0.92 -0.47
N PRO A 117 15.72 0.19 -0.10
CA PRO A 117 17.07 0.16 0.44
C PRO A 117 17.19 -0.80 1.65
N ALA A 118 18.38 -1.37 1.85
CA ALA A 118 18.63 -2.29 2.97
C ALA A 118 18.60 -1.58 4.33
N ASP A 119 18.77 -0.26 4.33
CA ASP A 119 18.69 0.65 5.47
C ASP A 119 17.35 1.40 5.54
N ALA A 120 16.36 0.98 4.74
CA ALA A 120 15.03 1.56 4.79
C ALA A 120 14.39 1.34 6.17
N VAL A 121 13.67 2.37 6.62
CA VAL A 121 13.01 2.44 7.93
C VAL A 121 12.00 1.33 8.14
N TYR A 122 11.25 1.06 7.08
CA TYR A 122 10.20 0.07 7.05
C TYR A 122 10.52 -0.92 5.93
N GLN A 123 10.37 -2.22 6.24
CA GLN A 123 10.57 -3.31 5.28
C GLN A 123 11.91 -3.26 4.50
N PRO A 124 13.07 -3.15 5.19
CA PRO A 124 14.37 -3.04 4.54
C PRO A 124 14.65 -4.18 3.56
N GLY A 125 15.12 -3.83 2.35
CA GLY A 125 15.46 -4.78 1.29
C GLY A 125 14.28 -5.49 0.63
N GLN A 126 13.04 -5.23 1.06
CA GLN A 126 11.85 -5.88 0.50
C GLN A 126 11.50 -5.33 -0.89
N TRP A 127 10.88 -6.19 -1.68
CA TRP A 127 10.26 -5.88 -2.94
C TRP A 127 8.78 -5.55 -2.74
N GLN A 128 8.32 -4.45 -3.32
CA GLN A 128 6.89 -4.10 -3.37
C GLN A 128 6.56 -3.54 -4.75
N ALA A 129 5.26 -3.44 -5.06
CA ALA A 129 4.81 -2.84 -6.30
C ALA A 129 4.62 -1.32 -6.11
N PRO A 130 5.40 -0.48 -6.82
CA PRO A 130 5.24 0.95 -6.75
C PRO A 130 4.21 1.45 -7.78
N PRO A 131 3.60 2.61 -7.54
CA PRO A 131 3.77 3.44 -6.34
C PRO A 131 3.03 2.92 -5.11
N ALA A 132 3.53 3.14 -3.90
CA ALA A 132 2.85 2.74 -2.68
C ALA A 132 3.01 3.78 -1.56
N GLY A 133 1.92 4.10 -0.86
CA GLY A 133 1.99 5.10 0.19
C GLY A 133 0.70 5.25 0.99
N SER A 134 0.78 6.00 2.09
CA SER A 134 -0.38 6.20 2.98
C SER A 134 -1.39 7.16 2.35
N VAL A 135 -2.67 6.89 2.52
CA VAL A 135 -3.71 7.87 2.17
C VAL A 135 -3.74 8.95 3.24
N ASP A 136 -3.16 10.11 2.95
CA ASP A 136 -3.05 11.23 3.89
C ASP A 136 -4.08 12.35 3.65
N ILE A 137 -4.07 13.33 4.55
CA ILE A 137 -4.99 14.47 4.55
C ILE A 137 -4.97 15.29 3.25
N ARG A 138 -3.90 15.25 2.44
CA ARG A 138 -3.82 15.92 1.13
C ARG A 138 -4.81 15.30 0.12
N SER A 139 -5.28 14.08 0.38
CA SER A 139 -6.28 13.37 -0.41
C SER A 139 -7.72 13.78 -0.04
N ALA A 140 -7.92 14.61 0.97
CA ALA A 140 -9.24 15.05 1.40
C ALA A 140 -9.83 16.08 0.43
N ARG A 141 -11.11 15.93 0.10
CA ARG A 141 -11.89 16.95 -0.60
C ARG A 141 -12.79 17.72 0.37
N PRO A 142 -13.19 18.97 0.04
CA PRO A 142 -14.02 19.80 0.91
C PRO A 142 -15.37 19.17 1.27
N ASP A 143 -15.91 18.29 0.43
CA ASP A 143 -17.18 17.58 0.66
C ASP A 143 -17.02 16.35 1.57
N GLY A 144 -15.81 16.08 2.08
CA GLY A 144 -15.48 14.92 2.90
C GLY A 144 -15.19 13.65 2.10
N SER A 145 -15.23 13.68 0.76
CA SER A 145 -14.73 12.56 -0.05
C SER A 145 -13.20 12.47 -0.03
N VAL A 146 -12.67 11.28 -0.28
CA VAL A 146 -11.22 11.01 -0.32
C VAL A 146 -10.82 10.60 -1.73
N ASP A 147 -9.82 11.28 -2.29
CA ASP A 147 -9.29 11.03 -3.64
C ASP A 147 -8.06 10.12 -3.58
N VAL A 148 -8.29 8.81 -3.58
CA VAL A 148 -7.20 7.82 -3.54
C VAL A 148 -6.38 7.74 -4.82
N LEU A 149 -6.91 8.16 -5.96
CA LEU A 149 -6.13 8.23 -7.19
C LEU A 149 -5.15 9.40 -7.13
N ALA A 150 -5.57 10.54 -6.56
CA ALA A 150 -4.65 11.64 -6.30
C ALA A 150 -3.52 11.23 -5.35
N ALA A 151 -3.83 10.46 -4.30
CA ALA A 151 -2.81 9.88 -3.41
C ALA A 151 -1.82 9.01 -4.19
N LEU A 152 -2.33 8.02 -4.95
CA LEU A 152 -1.49 7.12 -5.75
C LEU A 152 -0.62 7.85 -6.77
N PHE A 153 -1.13 8.90 -7.41
CA PHE A 153 -0.37 9.69 -8.38
C PHE A 153 0.66 10.62 -7.74
N ALA A 154 0.44 11.07 -6.50
CA ALA A 154 1.49 11.75 -5.74
C ALA A 154 2.67 10.81 -5.50
N GLU A 155 2.40 9.59 -5.03
CA GLU A 155 3.40 8.54 -4.82
C GLU A 155 4.07 8.10 -6.14
N LEU A 156 3.31 8.03 -7.25
CA LEU A 156 3.88 7.74 -8.58
C LEU A 156 4.98 8.74 -8.97
N ARG A 157 4.73 10.01 -8.69
CA ARG A 157 5.68 11.08 -9.00
C ARG A 157 6.86 11.07 -8.04
N GLU A 158 6.60 10.90 -6.75
CA GLU A 158 7.62 10.94 -5.68
C GLU A 158 8.54 9.71 -5.77
N GLU A 159 7.99 8.50 -5.82
CA GLU A 159 8.80 7.29 -5.76
C GLU A 159 9.32 6.81 -7.12
N VAL A 160 8.55 6.98 -8.20
CA VAL A 160 8.89 6.46 -9.55
C VAL A 160 9.38 7.57 -10.48
N GLY A 161 9.12 8.83 -10.17
CA GLY A 161 9.46 9.96 -11.03
C GLY A 161 8.52 10.14 -12.23
N LEU A 162 7.37 9.44 -12.25
CA LEU A 162 6.43 9.50 -13.38
C LEU A 162 5.26 10.45 -13.10
N PRO A 163 4.90 11.34 -14.05
CA PRO A 163 3.71 12.17 -13.92
C PRO A 163 2.43 11.35 -14.13
N ALA A 164 1.29 11.85 -13.65
CA ALA A 164 0.00 11.17 -13.74
C ALA A 164 -0.46 10.88 -15.18
N ASP A 165 -0.07 11.71 -16.16
CA ASP A 165 -0.39 11.53 -17.57
C ASP A 165 0.47 10.48 -18.29
N ALA A 166 1.53 9.97 -17.62
CA ALA A 166 2.31 8.84 -18.11
C ALA A 166 1.60 7.48 -17.91
N VAL A 167 0.49 7.46 -17.17
CA VAL A 167 -0.30 6.26 -16.87
C VAL A 167 -1.76 6.41 -17.26
N HIS A 168 -2.44 5.29 -17.47
CA HIS A 168 -3.85 5.24 -17.84
C HIS A 168 -4.55 4.00 -17.28
N ASP A 169 -5.88 3.96 -17.46
CA ASP A 169 -6.79 2.88 -17.06
C ASP A 169 -6.65 2.43 -15.59
N PRO A 170 -6.76 3.35 -14.61
CA PRO A 170 -6.72 2.97 -13.21
C PRO A 170 -7.86 2.00 -12.90
N ARG A 171 -7.53 0.86 -12.28
CA ARG A 171 -8.50 -0.17 -11.91
C ARG A 171 -8.25 -0.68 -10.51
N LEU A 172 -9.25 -0.51 -9.64
CA LEU A 172 -9.21 -1.06 -8.28
C LEU A 172 -9.21 -2.59 -8.32
N LEU A 173 -8.34 -3.19 -7.49
CA LEU A 173 -8.15 -4.63 -7.43
C LEU A 173 -8.77 -5.24 -6.16
N GLY A 174 -8.86 -4.49 -5.07
CA GLY A 174 -9.30 -5.02 -3.78
C GLY A 174 -8.54 -4.36 -2.63
N ILE A 175 -9.01 -4.59 -1.41
CA ILE A 175 -8.30 -4.16 -0.19
C ILE A 175 -7.80 -5.40 0.54
N VAL A 176 -6.49 -5.48 0.72
CA VAL A 176 -5.84 -6.55 1.48
C VAL A 176 -5.57 -6.04 2.89
N GLU A 177 -6.03 -6.75 3.91
CA GLU A 177 -5.85 -6.38 5.32
C GLU A 177 -4.90 -7.36 6.01
N HIS A 178 -3.90 -6.83 6.71
CA HIS A 178 -3.06 -7.61 7.60
C HIS A 178 -3.72 -7.77 8.98
N ALA A 179 -4.00 -8.99 9.41
CA ALA A 179 -4.76 -9.26 10.64
C ALA A 179 -4.05 -8.83 11.93
N GLY A 180 -2.72 -8.69 11.91
CA GLY A 180 -1.96 -8.28 13.11
C GLY A 180 -1.88 -6.76 13.29
N SER A 181 -1.64 -6.02 12.21
CA SER A 181 -1.49 -4.56 12.27
C SER A 181 -2.76 -3.79 11.87
N HIS A 182 -3.70 -4.48 11.22
CA HIS A 182 -4.90 -3.93 10.60
C HIS A 182 -4.63 -2.89 9.50
N VAL A 183 -3.40 -2.85 8.99
CA VAL A 183 -3.07 -2.06 7.79
C VAL A 183 -3.87 -2.60 6.60
N LEU A 184 -4.47 -1.68 5.85
CA LEU A 184 -5.24 -1.92 4.65
C LEU A 184 -4.42 -1.47 3.44
N ASP A 185 -4.22 -2.36 2.48
CA ASP A 185 -3.58 -2.08 1.20
C ASP A 185 -4.63 -2.08 0.09
N LEU A 186 -4.95 -0.92 -0.47
CA LEU A 186 -5.80 -0.79 -1.65
C LEU A 186 -4.96 -0.97 -2.91
N GLY A 187 -5.16 -2.10 -3.60
CA GLY A 187 -4.48 -2.38 -4.86
C GLY A 187 -5.12 -1.63 -6.03
N ILE A 188 -4.31 -0.94 -6.83
CA ILE A 188 -4.74 -0.18 -8.00
C ILE A 188 -3.84 -0.54 -9.18
N ALA A 189 -4.39 -1.17 -10.21
CA ALA A 189 -3.66 -1.41 -11.45
C ALA A 189 -3.57 -0.13 -12.28
N LEU A 190 -2.39 0.11 -12.86
CA LEU A 190 -2.10 1.18 -13.79
C LEU A 190 -1.46 0.61 -15.05
N ARG A 191 -1.73 1.20 -16.21
CA ARG A 191 -1.05 0.89 -17.46
C ARG A 191 -0.19 2.07 -17.90
N THR A 192 0.93 1.78 -18.53
CA THR A 192 1.76 2.80 -19.20
C THR A 192 2.21 2.32 -20.57
N ARG A 193 2.53 3.29 -21.44
CA ARG A 193 3.16 3.02 -22.74
C ARG A 193 4.69 3.07 -22.67
N LEU A 194 5.25 3.52 -21.54
CA LEU A 194 6.69 3.64 -21.34
C LEU A 194 7.34 2.27 -21.24
N ARG A 195 8.47 2.10 -21.93
CA ARG A 195 9.33 0.92 -21.83
C ARG A 195 10.12 0.94 -20.54
N ALA A 196 10.69 -0.20 -20.18
CA ALA A 196 11.47 -0.38 -18.97
C ALA A 196 12.66 0.58 -18.86
N ALA A 197 13.30 0.92 -19.98
CA ALA A 197 14.39 1.90 -20.00
C ALA A 197 13.91 3.32 -19.64
N GLU A 198 12.73 3.72 -20.13
CA GLU A 198 12.15 5.04 -19.87
C GLU A 198 11.68 5.16 -18.41
N ILE A 199 11.06 4.10 -17.87
CA ILE A 199 10.66 4.05 -16.46
C ILE A 199 11.89 4.16 -15.54
N ARG A 200 12.96 3.42 -15.83
CA ARG A 200 14.21 3.48 -15.06
C ARG A 200 14.89 4.84 -15.17
N ALA A 201 14.87 5.46 -16.35
CA ALA A 201 15.42 6.79 -16.56
C ALA A 201 14.64 7.85 -15.74
N ALA A 202 13.30 7.77 -15.72
CA ALA A 202 12.47 8.66 -14.92
C ALA A 202 12.76 8.50 -13.42
N HIS A 203 12.82 7.27 -12.92
CA HIS A 203 13.17 6.98 -11.53
C HIS A 203 14.56 7.51 -11.16
N ALA A 204 15.57 7.28 -12.00
CA ALA A 204 16.92 7.77 -11.75
C ALA A 204 17.02 9.31 -11.75
N ALA A 205 16.16 9.99 -12.52
CA ALA A 205 16.16 11.44 -12.64
C ALA A 205 15.36 12.15 -11.53
N ALA A 206 14.26 11.55 -11.08
CA ALA A 206 13.27 12.25 -10.26
C ALA A 206 12.67 11.43 -9.09
N GLY A 207 13.00 10.14 -8.95
CA GLY A 207 12.59 9.36 -7.79
C GLY A 207 13.26 9.86 -6.50
N ASP A 208 12.54 9.87 -5.40
CA ASP A 208 12.98 10.38 -4.10
C ASP A 208 13.94 9.46 -3.33
N GLY A 209 14.20 8.26 -3.85
CA GLY A 209 15.08 7.26 -3.26
C GLY A 209 14.39 6.26 -2.33
N GLU A 210 13.05 6.26 -2.25
CA GLU A 210 12.27 5.23 -1.55
C GLU A 210 12.63 3.81 -2.04
N TYR A 211 12.88 3.68 -3.35
CA TYR A 211 13.42 2.46 -3.94
C TYR A 211 14.86 2.68 -4.38
N ARG A 212 15.72 1.74 -3.97
CA ARG A 212 17.10 1.68 -4.48
C ARG A 212 17.11 1.36 -5.97
N SER A 213 16.18 0.52 -6.42
CA SER A 213 16.10 0.08 -7.81
C SER A 213 14.71 -0.36 -8.19
N LEU A 214 14.35 -0.13 -9.46
CA LEU A 214 13.16 -0.68 -10.09
C LEU A 214 13.53 -1.83 -11.03
N ALA A 215 12.87 -2.97 -10.84
CA ALA A 215 12.84 -4.07 -11.78
C ALA A 215 11.57 -4.00 -12.62
N VAL A 216 11.68 -4.30 -13.92
CA VAL A 216 10.53 -4.47 -14.81
C VAL A 216 10.54 -5.92 -15.23
N ILE A 217 9.57 -6.69 -14.73
CA ILE A 217 9.54 -8.15 -14.82
C ILE A 217 8.52 -8.55 -15.90
N PRO A 218 8.95 -9.19 -17.00
CA PRO A 218 8.04 -9.71 -18.00
C PRO A 218 7.02 -10.68 -17.37
N PRO A 219 5.76 -10.73 -17.85
CA PRO A 219 4.74 -11.60 -17.26
C PRO A 219 5.12 -13.09 -17.24
N ALA A 220 5.93 -13.54 -18.21
CA ALA A 220 6.42 -14.91 -18.27
C ALA A 220 7.42 -15.24 -17.14
N ASP A 221 8.17 -14.25 -16.67
CA ASP A 221 9.22 -14.40 -15.66
C ASP A 221 8.71 -14.14 -14.23
N LEU A 222 7.51 -13.55 -14.10
CA LEU A 222 6.90 -13.24 -12.81
C LEU A 222 6.89 -14.44 -11.86
N PRO A 223 6.43 -15.66 -12.23
CA PRO A 223 6.43 -16.78 -11.30
C PRO A 223 7.82 -17.11 -10.73
N GLY A 224 8.85 -17.07 -11.58
CA GLY A 224 10.24 -17.32 -11.17
C GLY A 224 10.76 -16.23 -10.24
N PHE A 225 10.47 -14.96 -10.57
CA PHE A 225 10.83 -13.82 -9.72
C PHE A 225 10.17 -13.90 -8.34
N LEU A 226 8.86 -14.17 -8.29
CA LEU A 226 8.12 -14.26 -7.02
C LEU A 226 8.64 -15.40 -6.14
N ALA A 227 8.95 -16.56 -6.74
CA ALA A 227 9.54 -17.68 -6.02
C ALA A 227 10.94 -17.35 -5.47
N GLN A 228 11.75 -16.62 -6.24
CA GLN A 228 13.08 -16.17 -5.81
C GLN A 228 13.00 -15.11 -4.70
N ALA A 229 12.09 -14.15 -4.82
CA ALA A 229 11.91 -13.10 -3.82
C ALA A 229 11.38 -13.66 -2.49
N GLY A 230 10.50 -14.66 -2.53
CA GLY A 230 10.01 -15.36 -1.35
C GLY A 230 9.47 -14.41 -0.28
N SER A 231 9.98 -14.52 0.94
CA SER A 231 9.58 -13.67 2.07
C SER A 231 10.09 -12.22 1.99
N ALA A 232 10.97 -11.90 1.03
CA ALA A 232 11.38 -10.53 0.77
C ALA A 232 10.37 -9.77 -0.09
N LEU A 233 9.29 -10.41 -0.55
CA LEU A 233 8.22 -9.75 -1.29
C LEU A 233 7.07 -9.34 -0.36
N ALA A 234 6.57 -8.12 -0.52
CA ALA A 234 5.38 -7.64 0.15
C ALA A 234 4.17 -8.52 -0.19
N VAL A 235 3.49 -9.03 0.84
CA VAL A 235 2.50 -10.11 0.76
C VAL A 235 1.29 -9.79 -0.13
N GLN A 236 0.90 -8.52 -0.19
CA GLN A 236 -0.20 -8.04 -1.03
C GLN A 236 0.13 -8.09 -2.52
N THR A 237 1.41 -8.05 -2.91
CA THR A 237 1.84 -7.97 -4.31
C THR A 237 1.37 -9.18 -5.14
N PRO A 238 1.62 -10.44 -4.75
CA PRO A 238 1.09 -11.60 -5.49
C PRO A 238 -0.45 -11.62 -5.60
N LEU A 239 -1.15 -11.14 -4.58
CA LEU A 239 -2.62 -11.10 -4.57
C LEU A 239 -3.14 -10.13 -5.64
N PHE A 240 -2.53 -8.95 -5.74
CA PHE A 240 -2.87 -7.96 -6.77
C PHE A 240 -2.49 -8.42 -8.18
N LEU A 241 -1.31 -9.01 -8.35
CA LEU A 241 -0.88 -9.60 -9.64
C LEU A 241 -1.84 -10.68 -10.13
N ALA A 242 -2.33 -11.54 -9.23
CA ALA A 242 -3.32 -12.55 -9.58
C ALA A 242 -4.67 -11.95 -9.97
N ARG A 243 -5.10 -10.87 -9.32
CA ARG A 243 -6.33 -10.13 -9.71
C ARG A 243 -6.18 -9.35 -11.02
N MET A 244 -4.96 -9.07 -11.44
CA MET A 244 -4.67 -8.61 -12.80
C MET A 244 -4.66 -9.74 -13.84
N GLY A 245 -4.75 -10.99 -13.41
CA GLY A 245 -4.64 -12.15 -14.30
C GLY A 245 -3.21 -12.42 -14.79
N LEU A 246 -2.20 -11.83 -14.15
CA LEU A 246 -0.79 -11.95 -14.54
C LEU A 246 -0.12 -13.22 -13.97
N LEU A 247 -0.71 -13.81 -12.94
CA LEU A 247 -0.28 -15.10 -12.41
C LEU A 247 -1.25 -16.18 -12.91
N ARG A 248 -0.74 -17.10 -13.73
CA ARG A 248 -1.50 -18.27 -14.18
C ARG A 248 -1.80 -19.17 -12.98
N ARG A 249 -3.01 -19.71 -12.96
CA ARG A 249 -3.43 -20.73 -11.98
C ARG A 249 -2.50 -21.94 -12.14
N GLY A 250 -1.82 -22.34 -11.07
CA GLY A 250 -1.03 -23.57 -11.08
C GLY A 250 -1.92 -24.72 -11.53
N THR A 251 -1.55 -25.37 -12.62
CA THR A 251 -2.06 -26.71 -12.92
C THR A 251 -1.51 -27.61 -11.82
N GLY A 252 -2.34 -27.91 -10.82
CA GLY A 252 -2.06 -29.02 -9.92
C GLY A 252 -1.89 -30.26 -10.80
N THR A 253 -0.65 -30.73 -10.91
CA THR A 253 -0.36 -32.09 -11.37
C THR A 253 -1.06 -33.03 -10.41
N GLY A 254 -1.94 -33.87 -10.97
CA GLY A 254 -2.56 -34.98 -10.25
C GLY A 254 -1.58 -36.07 -9.85
#